data_AF-A0A4Y8S9B5-F1
#
_entry.id   AF-A0A4Y8S9B5-F1
#
_cell.length_a   1.000
_cell.length_b   1.000
_cell.length_c   1.000
_cell.angle_alpha   90.00
_cell.angle_beta   90.00
_cell.angle_gamma   90.00
#
_symmetry.space_group_name_H-M   'P 1'
#
loop_
_entity.id
_entity.type
_entity.pdbx_description
1 polymer ?
#
loop_
_entity_poly.entity_id
_entity_poly.type
_entity_poly.pdbx_seq_one_letter_code
_entity_poly.pdbx_strand_id
1 'polypeptide(L)'
;MRKIIALVYLLLLVRATYAQSPAPKPIGIADTVTASVPPYNFGWYRIDPVKKTIANYTMTGGTTPEGVMWDGYTYVQDKTINYKKTTLILFGDLNLFKENFPIKEDFKNLRALYSRYGYAILKSKRTIYFYNIGRNEVKSVDISGFTAITDSVYTDKTAALFAIYNEKLEQITDGAVLDAASLKHLARDYYTDKNGLYLLNKHYRPSLEKETFEALKVEDSEGMAGASLVSANYFIYNSHVYGISDQVNRLTLNADKLIEIKWNDETYSLTDGEHSYEKDGGNDYSESNRPSLEWFKTTIEYFKEKHITIETVLPFRLHLFERGTDSLYMPLSNGNFKYDYSKDKSGFLIKTSDGYYRPYDPRKIPQKIEQLTIFNRLTKKDEPFDIAKFKNPAETVIIYDNQLYINGYHFNKAIDIGNLRPIGKTGFLTDGKVLICPFGEASSYGVYDGEVVHDFKSIIRGVDISKLSIISNSRLTDGTYLYLGATVIPIKTLSMKLKIFPDNQ
;
A
#
# COMPACT_ATOMS: atom_id res chain seq x y z
N MET A 1 -37.59 52.26 27.53
CA MET A 1 -37.37 53.08 26.32
C MET A 1 -36.01 53.76 26.49
N ARG A 2 -34.95 53.31 25.80
CA ARG A 2 -34.51 53.80 24.46
C ARG A 2 -34.18 55.30 24.54
N LYS A 3 -32.95 55.79 24.38
CA LYS A 3 -32.07 55.60 23.22
C LYS A 3 -30.73 56.36 23.40
N ILE A 4 -29.66 55.80 22.81
CA ILE A 4 -28.53 56.47 22.12
C ILE A 4 -27.53 57.24 22.99
N ILE A 5 -26.41 56.59 23.35
CA ILE A 5 -25.05 57.06 23.02
C ILE A 5 -24.17 55.80 22.82
N ALA A 6 -24.22 55.25 21.61
CA ALA A 6 -23.29 54.23 21.13
C ALA A 6 -22.99 54.58 19.67
N LEU A 7 -22.18 55.63 19.47
CA LEU A 7 -21.87 56.12 18.13
C LEU A 7 -20.49 56.79 18.05
N VAL A 8 -19.44 56.12 18.57
CA VAL A 8 -18.05 56.47 18.23
C VAL A 8 -17.16 55.23 18.02
N TYR A 9 -17.54 54.03 18.50
CA TYR A 9 -16.75 52.80 18.29
C TYR A 9 -17.16 51.93 17.08
N LEU A 10 -18.02 52.43 16.19
CA LEU A 10 -18.47 51.72 14.98
C LEU A 10 -17.88 52.29 13.66
N LEU A 11 -16.83 53.11 13.75
CA LEU A 11 -16.19 53.76 12.58
C LEU A 11 -14.71 53.40 12.38
N LEU A 12 -14.23 52.37 13.07
CA LEU A 12 -13.08 51.60 12.61
C LEU A 12 -13.58 50.22 12.16
N LEU A 13 -14.35 50.27 11.08
CA LEU A 13 -14.34 49.25 10.03
C LEU A 13 -12.89 49.13 9.52
N VAL A 14 -12.03 48.48 10.31
CA VAL A 14 -11.05 47.56 9.74
C VAL A 14 -11.89 46.43 9.16
N ARG A 15 -12.48 46.68 8.00
CA ARG A 15 -12.55 45.66 6.97
C ARG A 15 -11.09 45.31 6.68
N ALA A 16 -10.51 44.47 7.54
CA ALA A 16 -9.72 43.38 7.03
C ALA A 16 -10.70 42.61 6.15
N THR A 17 -10.79 43.03 4.89
CA THR A 17 -11.03 42.09 3.82
C THR A 17 -9.96 41.02 4.03
N TYR A 18 -10.26 40.01 4.84
CA TYR A 18 -9.81 38.67 4.51
C TYR A 18 -10.32 38.49 3.10
N ALA A 19 -9.46 38.79 2.13
CA ALA A 19 -9.67 38.36 0.78
C ALA A 19 -9.92 36.86 0.93
N GLN A 20 -11.18 36.45 0.73
CA GLN A 20 -11.48 35.05 0.50
C GLN A 20 -10.55 34.67 -0.64
N SER A 21 -9.49 33.91 -0.34
CA SER A 21 -8.71 33.31 -1.39
C SER A 21 -9.74 32.56 -2.23
N PRO A 22 -9.88 32.86 -3.53
CA PRO A 22 -10.79 32.10 -4.38
C PRO A 22 -10.43 30.63 -4.18
N ALA A 23 -11.45 29.80 -3.94
CA ALA A 23 -11.23 28.39 -3.69
C ALA A 23 -10.23 27.86 -4.73
N PRO A 24 -9.10 27.25 -4.31
CA PRO A 24 -8.24 26.57 -5.27
C PRO A 24 -9.13 25.60 -6.05
N LYS A 25 -9.05 25.71 -7.37
CA LYS A 25 -9.87 24.89 -8.26
C LYS A 25 -9.30 23.47 -8.16
N PRO A 26 -10.15 22.44 -8.04
CA PRO A 26 -9.73 21.06 -8.24
C PRO A 26 -8.88 20.96 -9.51
N ILE A 27 -7.98 19.96 -9.58
CA ILE A 27 -7.28 19.68 -10.83
C ILE A 27 -8.35 19.27 -11.86
N GLY A 28 -8.79 20.24 -12.63
CA GLY A 28 -9.50 20.00 -13.86
C GLY A 28 -8.45 19.61 -14.90
N ILE A 29 -8.79 18.62 -15.70
CA ILE A 29 -8.17 18.49 -17.02
C ILE A 29 -8.61 19.73 -17.82
N ALA A 30 -7.93 20.85 -17.63
CA ALA A 30 -8.23 22.10 -18.30
C ALA A 30 -7.28 22.30 -19.47
N ASP A 31 -7.87 22.54 -20.65
CA ASP A 31 -7.16 22.97 -21.85
C ASP A 31 -6.36 24.24 -21.58
N THR A 32 -5.04 24.14 -21.77
CA THR A 32 -4.07 25.25 -21.94
C THR A 32 -4.10 26.41 -20.92
N VAL A 33 -3.15 26.40 -19.99
CA VAL A 33 -2.47 27.64 -19.55
C VAL A 33 -0.98 27.35 -19.43
N THR A 34 -0.18 28.26 -19.98
CA THR A 34 1.29 28.37 -20.06
C THR A 34 2.00 28.41 -18.70
N ALA A 35 1.73 27.44 -17.82
CA ALA A 35 2.60 27.15 -16.69
C ALA A 35 3.85 26.42 -17.22
N SER A 36 5.04 26.80 -16.76
CA SER A 36 6.25 26.05 -17.04
C SER A 36 6.01 24.59 -16.65
N VAL A 37 6.18 23.67 -17.59
CA VAL A 37 5.99 22.23 -17.36
C VAL A 37 6.96 21.82 -16.25
N PRO A 38 6.49 21.46 -15.04
CA PRO A 38 7.38 21.10 -13.96
C PRO A 38 8.04 19.76 -14.27
N PRO A 39 9.21 19.47 -13.67
CA PRO A 39 9.75 18.12 -13.71
C PRO A 39 8.79 17.13 -13.05
N TYR A 40 8.65 15.96 -13.65
CA TYR A 40 7.80 14.88 -13.17
C TYR A 40 8.64 13.78 -12.50
N ASN A 41 8.20 13.31 -11.34
CA ASN A 41 8.83 12.19 -10.64
C ASN A 41 8.18 10.87 -11.05
N PHE A 42 9.01 9.92 -11.45
CA PHE A 42 8.66 8.56 -11.88
C PHE A 42 9.49 7.56 -11.07
N GLY A 43 9.07 7.31 -9.82
CA GLY A 43 9.84 6.45 -8.90
C GLY A 43 11.26 6.98 -8.70
N TRP A 44 12.26 6.18 -9.10
CA TRP A 44 13.68 6.55 -9.01
C TRP A 44 14.14 7.57 -10.06
N TYR A 45 13.27 7.98 -10.99
CA TYR A 45 13.63 8.92 -12.05
C TYR A 45 12.90 10.25 -11.90
N ARG A 46 13.56 11.35 -12.28
CA ARG A 46 12.96 12.66 -12.48
C ARG A 46 13.14 13.07 -13.93
N ILE A 47 12.04 13.34 -14.62
CA ILE A 47 11.99 13.72 -16.02
C ILE A 47 11.68 15.22 -16.10
N ASP A 48 12.56 16.00 -16.71
CA ASP A 48 12.35 17.44 -16.94
C ASP A 48 12.16 17.68 -18.45
N PRO A 49 10.92 17.87 -18.93
CA PRO A 49 10.68 18.07 -20.36
C PRO A 49 11.18 19.40 -20.92
N VAL A 50 11.29 20.43 -20.06
CA VAL A 50 11.77 21.75 -20.46
C VAL A 50 13.27 21.71 -20.69
N LYS A 51 14.02 21.15 -19.73
CA LYS A 51 15.48 20.97 -19.84
C LYS A 51 15.88 19.79 -20.70
N LYS A 52 14.94 18.90 -21.02
CA LYS A 52 15.16 17.64 -21.76
C LYS A 52 16.19 16.77 -21.07
N THR A 53 16.05 16.61 -19.76
CA THR A 53 16.94 15.81 -18.92
C THR A 53 16.18 14.74 -18.16
N ILE A 54 16.87 13.64 -17.86
CA ILE A 54 16.43 12.57 -16.97
C ILE A 54 17.47 12.47 -15.87
N ALA A 55 17.03 12.40 -14.62
CA ALA A 55 17.88 12.29 -13.45
C ALA A 55 17.47 11.09 -12.61
N ASN A 56 18.45 10.44 -11.98
CA ASN A 56 18.24 9.31 -11.08
C ASN A 56 18.27 9.80 -9.64
N TYR A 57 17.45 9.17 -8.81
CA TYR A 57 17.42 9.34 -7.38
C TYR A 57 18.65 8.66 -6.77
N THR A 58 19.48 9.45 -6.09
CA THR A 58 20.76 9.02 -5.53
C THR A 58 20.86 9.44 -4.07
N MET A 59 21.37 8.54 -3.23
CA MET A 59 21.74 8.84 -1.85
C MET A 59 22.96 9.76 -1.84
N THR A 60 22.90 10.84 -1.07
CA THR A 60 24.02 11.76 -0.89
C THR A 60 24.53 11.70 0.54
N GLY A 61 25.85 11.74 0.69
CA GLY A 61 26.52 11.82 1.97
C GLY A 61 27.98 12.22 1.76
N GLY A 62 28.57 12.76 2.81
CA GLY A 62 29.96 13.18 2.86
C GLY A 62 30.76 12.39 3.89
N THR A 63 32.07 12.59 3.89
CA THR A 63 32.93 12.20 5.02
C THR A 63 33.41 13.46 5.69
N THR A 64 33.05 13.62 6.97
CA THR A 64 33.57 14.67 7.85
C THR A 64 34.73 14.08 8.69
N PRO A 65 35.56 14.92 9.31
CA PRO A 65 36.53 14.44 10.30
C PRO A 65 35.89 13.63 11.44
N GLU A 66 34.61 13.84 11.75
CA GLU A 66 33.86 13.08 12.76
C GLU A 66 33.16 11.80 12.23
N GLY A 67 33.23 11.51 10.91
CA GLY A 67 32.69 10.28 10.31
C GLY A 67 31.83 10.50 9.06
N VAL A 68 31.11 9.46 8.64
CA VAL A 68 30.19 9.51 7.48
C VAL A 68 28.94 10.31 7.85
N MET A 69 28.70 11.42 7.14
CA MET A 69 27.50 12.23 7.28
C MET A 69 26.53 11.88 6.16
N TRP A 70 25.29 11.53 6.52
CA TRP A 70 24.22 11.31 5.56
C TRP A 70 23.51 12.64 5.25
N ASP A 71 23.54 13.06 3.98
CA ASP A 71 23.03 14.36 3.51
C ASP A 71 21.64 14.23 2.85
N GLY A 72 21.01 13.07 2.96
CA GLY A 72 19.71 12.79 2.37
C GLY A 72 19.80 12.24 0.95
N TYR A 73 18.91 12.73 0.08
CA TYR A 73 18.75 12.23 -1.28
C TYR A 73 18.67 13.39 -2.27
N THR A 74 19.19 13.18 -3.48
CA THR A 74 19.09 14.15 -4.58
C THR A 74 18.79 13.46 -5.90
N TYR A 75 18.51 14.27 -6.93
CA TYR A 75 18.41 13.81 -8.30
C TYR A 75 19.64 14.26 -9.10
N VAL A 76 20.42 13.29 -9.58
CA VAL A 76 21.59 13.55 -10.42
C VAL A 76 21.27 13.18 -11.87
N GLN A 77 21.54 14.08 -12.81
CA GLN A 77 21.29 13.82 -14.23
C GLN A 77 22.00 12.54 -14.69
N ASP A 78 21.24 11.60 -15.24
CA ASP A 78 21.77 10.41 -15.89
C ASP A 78 22.21 10.77 -17.31
N LYS A 79 23.52 10.89 -17.51
CA LYS A 79 24.11 11.25 -18.80
C LYS A 79 24.05 10.12 -19.83
N THR A 80 23.75 8.89 -19.41
CA THR A 80 23.68 7.74 -20.31
C THR A 80 22.37 7.70 -21.09
N ILE A 81 21.30 8.32 -20.57
CA ILE A 81 19.98 8.33 -21.20
C ILE A 81 19.83 9.54 -22.12
N ASN A 82 19.59 9.30 -23.41
CA ASN A 82 19.37 10.37 -24.37
C ASN A 82 17.88 10.72 -24.47
N TYR A 83 17.46 11.81 -23.82
CA TYR A 83 16.07 12.27 -23.79
C TYR A 83 15.36 12.25 -25.16
N LYS A 84 16.03 12.73 -26.22
CA LYS A 84 15.40 12.88 -27.55
C LYS A 84 15.22 11.55 -28.27
N LYS A 85 16.03 10.54 -27.95
CA LYS A 85 16.07 9.26 -28.66
C LYS A 85 15.49 8.10 -27.85
N THR A 86 15.46 8.23 -26.52
CA THR A 86 15.00 7.20 -25.61
C THR A 86 13.49 6.97 -25.73
N THR A 87 13.04 5.89 -25.10
CA THR A 87 11.63 5.55 -24.90
C THR A 87 11.46 5.25 -23.43
N LEU A 88 10.54 5.96 -22.77
CA LEU A 88 10.08 5.60 -21.44
C LEU A 88 9.14 4.40 -21.58
N ILE A 89 9.44 3.35 -20.85
CA ILE A 89 8.66 2.12 -20.82
C ILE A 89 8.07 2.01 -19.42
N LEU A 90 6.75 2.06 -19.33
CA LEU A 90 6.00 1.78 -18.12
C LEU A 90 5.60 0.31 -18.15
N PHE A 91 6.21 -0.50 -17.31
CA PHE A 91 5.89 -1.92 -17.15
C PHE A 91 5.30 -2.13 -15.76
N GLY A 92 3.97 -2.06 -15.63
CA GLY A 92 3.32 -1.94 -14.33
C GLY A 92 3.85 -0.74 -13.52
N ASP A 93 4.35 -1.01 -12.32
CA ASP A 93 5.01 -0.02 -11.46
C ASP A 93 6.48 0.26 -11.82
N LEU A 94 7.07 -0.49 -12.75
CA LEU A 94 8.45 -0.29 -13.20
C LEU A 94 8.52 0.81 -14.25
N ASN A 95 9.53 1.67 -14.10
CA ASN A 95 9.92 2.68 -15.08
C ASN A 95 11.24 2.25 -15.68
N LEU A 96 11.27 1.99 -16.98
CA LEU A 96 12.45 1.51 -17.68
C LEU A 96 12.81 2.47 -18.81
N PHE A 97 14.11 2.70 -18.99
CA PHE A 97 14.68 3.31 -20.18
C PHE A 97 15.43 2.23 -20.96
N LYS A 98 15.31 2.26 -22.29
CA LYS A 98 15.91 1.24 -23.16
C LYS A 98 17.43 1.13 -22.96
N GLU A 99 18.09 2.24 -22.64
CA GLU A 99 19.52 2.33 -22.38
C GLU A 99 19.93 1.58 -21.09
N ASN A 100 19.09 1.60 -20.06
CA ASN A 100 19.38 1.03 -18.74
C ASN A 100 18.81 -0.38 -18.59
N PHE A 101 17.93 -0.80 -19.50
CA PHE A 101 17.40 -2.15 -19.60
C PHE A 101 17.55 -2.68 -21.03
N PRO A 102 18.79 -2.93 -21.50
CA PRO A 102 19.07 -3.31 -22.88
C PRO A 102 18.78 -4.79 -23.13
N ILE A 103 17.51 -5.16 -23.08
CA ILE A 103 17.08 -6.51 -23.47
C ILE A 103 17.14 -6.68 -24.99
N LYS A 104 17.47 -7.90 -25.41
CA LYS A 104 17.44 -8.28 -26.83
C LYS A 104 16.03 -8.63 -27.31
N GLU A 105 15.09 -8.86 -26.39
CA GLU A 105 13.74 -9.33 -26.66
C GLU A 105 12.69 -8.20 -26.69
N ASP A 106 11.52 -8.47 -27.27
CA ASP A 106 10.39 -7.52 -27.31
C ASP A 106 9.69 -7.44 -25.95
N PHE A 107 9.55 -6.22 -25.42
CA PHE A 107 8.81 -5.92 -24.18
C PHE A 107 7.37 -6.44 -24.18
N LYS A 108 6.74 -6.62 -25.34
CA LYS A 108 5.40 -7.23 -25.43
C LYS A 108 5.33 -8.66 -24.89
N ASN A 109 6.44 -9.39 -24.91
CA ASN A 109 6.51 -10.77 -24.43
C ASN A 109 7.14 -10.87 -23.04
N LEU A 110 7.45 -9.74 -22.40
CA LEU A 110 7.92 -9.73 -21.03
C LEU A 110 6.75 -9.76 -20.06
N ARG A 111 6.96 -10.51 -18.97
CA ARG A 111 6.07 -10.55 -17.81
C ARG A 111 6.88 -10.23 -16.56
N ALA A 112 6.36 -9.39 -15.66
CA ALA A 112 6.94 -9.26 -14.33
C ALA A 112 6.50 -10.47 -13.49
N LEU A 113 7.48 -11.15 -12.90
CA LEU A 113 7.24 -12.15 -11.88
C LEU A 113 7.29 -11.53 -10.48
N TYR A 114 8.09 -10.47 -10.33
CA TYR A 114 8.26 -9.74 -9.08
C TYR A 114 8.73 -8.32 -9.35
N SER A 115 8.27 -7.36 -8.55
CA SER A 115 8.72 -5.96 -8.61
C SER A 115 8.50 -5.28 -7.26
N ARG A 116 9.58 -4.99 -6.51
CA ARG A 116 9.53 -4.25 -5.24
C ARG A 116 10.87 -3.58 -4.91
N TYR A 117 10.82 -2.42 -4.26
CA TYR A 117 11.98 -1.72 -3.67
C TYR A 117 13.29 -1.72 -4.49
N GLY A 118 13.23 -1.30 -5.75
CA GLY A 118 14.43 -1.18 -6.56
C GLY A 118 14.91 -2.49 -7.19
N TYR A 119 14.13 -3.57 -7.10
CA TYR A 119 14.44 -4.85 -7.73
C TYR A 119 13.23 -5.42 -8.48
N ALA A 120 13.49 -6.05 -9.63
CA ALA A 120 12.49 -6.71 -10.44
C ALA A 120 13.00 -8.02 -11.06
N ILE A 121 12.09 -8.99 -11.17
CA ILE A 121 12.30 -10.23 -11.93
C ILE A 121 11.35 -10.21 -13.12
N LEU A 122 11.91 -10.20 -14.32
CA LEU A 122 11.16 -10.14 -15.58
C LEU A 122 11.43 -11.40 -16.40
N LYS A 123 10.39 -12.02 -16.94
CA LYS A 123 10.49 -13.26 -17.71
C LYS A 123 10.05 -13.02 -19.15
N SER A 124 10.85 -13.49 -20.09
CA SER A 124 10.48 -13.66 -21.48
C SER A 124 10.21 -15.15 -21.81
N LYS A 125 10.02 -15.47 -23.09
CA LYS A 125 9.91 -16.88 -23.52
C LYS A 125 11.22 -17.67 -23.36
N ARG A 126 12.36 -17.00 -23.33
CA ARG A 126 13.69 -17.64 -23.38
C ARG A 126 14.65 -17.17 -22.30
N THR A 127 14.32 -16.10 -21.58
CA THR A 127 15.26 -15.47 -20.64
C THR A 127 14.52 -15.01 -19.38
N ILE A 128 15.12 -15.20 -18.22
CA ILE A 128 14.73 -14.52 -16.98
C ILE A 128 15.74 -13.39 -16.75
N TYR A 129 15.27 -12.19 -16.47
CA TYR A 129 16.07 -11.01 -16.17
C TYR A 129 15.88 -10.62 -14.72
N PHE A 130 16.98 -10.39 -14.02
CA PHE A 130 17.03 -9.84 -12.67
C PHE A 130 17.56 -8.42 -12.78
N TYR A 131 16.70 -7.44 -12.47
CA TYR A 131 17.00 -6.03 -12.66
C TYR A 131 17.07 -5.28 -11.33
N ASN A 132 18.22 -4.68 -11.06
CA ASN A 132 18.39 -3.74 -9.96
C ASN A 132 18.22 -2.32 -10.49
N ILE A 133 17.07 -1.72 -10.19
CA ILE A 133 16.63 -0.40 -10.68
C ILE A 133 17.56 0.71 -10.17
N GLY A 134 17.98 0.64 -8.90
CA GLY A 134 18.83 1.67 -8.28
C GLY A 134 20.28 1.66 -8.78
N ARG A 135 20.77 0.50 -9.24
CA ARG A 135 22.13 0.33 -9.77
C ARG A 135 22.20 0.25 -11.30
N ASN A 136 21.05 0.20 -11.98
CA ASN A 136 20.94 -0.09 -13.40
C ASN A 136 21.71 -1.38 -13.81
N GLU A 137 21.66 -2.41 -12.97
CA GLU A 137 22.34 -3.70 -13.21
C GLU A 137 21.32 -4.74 -13.67
N VAL A 138 21.62 -5.42 -14.79
CA VAL A 138 20.78 -6.50 -15.32
C VAL A 138 21.59 -7.79 -15.35
N LYS A 139 21.13 -8.82 -14.63
CA LYS A 139 21.58 -10.20 -14.80
C LYS A 139 20.51 -10.99 -15.55
N SER A 140 20.92 -12.09 -16.18
CA SER A 140 19.99 -12.91 -16.95
C SER A 140 20.33 -14.40 -16.90
N VAL A 141 19.29 -15.23 -16.96
CA VAL A 141 19.40 -16.69 -17.07
C VAL A 141 18.68 -17.13 -18.34
N ASP A 142 19.37 -17.89 -19.17
CA ASP A 142 18.78 -18.54 -20.35
C ASP A 142 17.92 -19.73 -19.91
N ILE A 143 16.67 -19.71 -20.34
CA ILE A 143 15.67 -20.77 -20.10
C ILE A 143 15.18 -21.40 -21.40
N SER A 144 15.85 -21.17 -22.53
CA SER A 144 15.45 -21.70 -23.84
C SER A 144 15.43 -23.23 -23.91
N GLY A 145 16.22 -23.91 -23.08
CA GLY A 145 16.26 -25.37 -22.94
C GLY A 145 15.28 -25.93 -21.91
N PHE A 146 14.43 -25.09 -21.31
CA PHE A 146 13.53 -25.47 -20.23
C PHE A 146 12.06 -25.34 -20.63
N THR A 147 11.22 -26.21 -20.06
CA THR A 147 9.76 -26.07 -20.14
C THR A 147 9.25 -25.52 -18.82
N ALA A 148 8.48 -24.43 -18.87
CA ALA A 148 7.90 -23.84 -17.67
C ALA A 148 6.78 -24.75 -17.13
N ILE A 149 6.86 -25.08 -15.84
CA ILE A 149 5.79 -25.73 -15.08
C ILE A 149 4.90 -24.67 -14.43
N THR A 150 5.55 -23.70 -13.77
CA THR A 150 4.91 -22.48 -13.26
C THR A 150 5.69 -21.26 -13.76
N ASP A 151 5.37 -20.06 -13.23
CA ASP A 151 6.15 -18.88 -13.55
C ASP A 151 7.58 -18.91 -12.99
N SER A 152 7.82 -19.69 -11.94
CA SER A 152 9.07 -19.76 -11.20
C SER A 152 9.71 -21.16 -11.19
N VAL A 153 9.01 -22.20 -11.63
CA VAL A 153 9.48 -23.59 -11.67
C VAL A 153 9.50 -24.11 -13.10
N TYR A 154 10.56 -24.84 -13.43
CA TYR A 154 10.90 -25.28 -14.77
C TYR A 154 11.36 -26.73 -14.76
N THR A 155 11.15 -27.44 -15.86
CA THR A 155 11.76 -28.75 -16.11
C THR A 155 12.73 -28.65 -17.26
N ASP A 156 13.85 -29.37 -17.17
CA ASP A 156 14.76 -29.55 -18.29
C ASP A 156 14.42 -30.80 -19.12
N LYS A 157 15.25 -31.11 -20.11
CA LYS A 157 15.12 -32.30 -20.99
C LYS A 157 15.28 -33.64 -20.26
N THR A 158 15.84 -33.65 -19.06
CA THR A 158 16.03 -34.85 -18.23
C THR A 158 14.87 -35.08 -17.27
N ALA A 159 13.85 -34.22 -17.32
CA ALA A 159 12.74 -34.14 -16.37
C ALA A 159 13.16 -33.69 -14.96
N ALA A 160 14.37 -33.15 -14.80
CA ALA A 160 14.80 -32.55 -13.53
C ALA A 160 14.11 -31.18 -13.34
N LEU A 161 13.64 -30.93 -12.12
CA LEU A 161 12.98 -29.67 -11.77
C LEU A 161 13.97 -28.63 -11.26
N PHE A 162 13.74 -27.38 -11.65
CA PHE A 162 14.53 -26.21 -11.29
C PHE A 162 13.61 -25.07 -10.86
N ALA A 163 14.01 -24.29 -9.87
CA ALA A 163 13.29 -23.09 -9.46
C ALA A 163 14.18 -21.85 -9.53
N ILE A 164 13.55 -20.69 -9.72
CA ILE A 164 14.23 -19.40 -9.61
C ILE A 164 14.60 -19.16 -8.14
N TYR A 165 15.88 -19.01 -7.85
CA TYR A 165 16.38 -18.69 -6.51
C TYR A 165 17.69 -17.90 -6.60
N ASN A 166 17.82 -16.81 -5.84
CA ASN A 166 19.01 -15.94 -5.79
C ASN A 166 19.65 -15.65 -7.16
N GLU A 167 18.85 -15.14 -8.11
CA GLU A 167 19.30 -14.72 -9.44
C GLU A 167 19.79 -15.84 -10.37
N LYS A 168 19.42 -17.10 -10.09
CA LYS A 168 19.73 -18.27 -10.93
C LYS A 168 18.60 -19.32 -10.91
N LEU A 169 18.73 -20.34 -11.76
CA LEU A 169 17.94 -21.56 -11.64
C LEU A 169 18.71 -22.55 -10.77
N GLU A 170 18.14 -22.93 -9.63
CA GLU A 170 18.66 -23.98 -8.75
C GLU A 170 17.89 -25.27 -9.00
N GLN A 171 18.60 -26.40 -9.09
CA GLN A 171 17.98 -27.72 -9.20
C GLN A 171 17.34 -28.11 -7.88
N ILE A 172 16.11 -28.66 -7.93
CA ILE A 172 15.41 -29.21 -6.78
C ILE A 172 15.89 -30.65 -6.57
N THR A 173 16.68 -30.87 -5.52
CA THR A 173 17.42 -32.13 -5.30
C THR A 173 16.49 -33.35 -5.16
N ASP A 174 15.32 -33.17 -4.56
CA ASP A 174 14.29 -34.21 -4.39
C ASP A 174 13.00 -33.91 -5.18
N GLY A 175 13.13 -33.34 -6.39
CA GLY A 175 11.98 -32.90 -7.19
C GLY A 175 10.94 -33.99 -7.51
N ALA A 176 11.28 -35.27 -7.39
CA ALA A 176 10.36 -36.39 -7.62
C ALA A 176 9.18 -36.47 -6.63
N VAL A 177 9.26 -35.79 -5.47
CA VAL A 177 8.14 -35.70 -4.52
C VAL A 177 7.03 -34.75 -5.00
N LEU A 178 7.32 -33.94 -6.02
CA LEU A 178 6.39 -32.99 -6.62
C LEU A 178 5.73 -33.60 -7.85
N ASP A 179 4.41 -33.45 -7.94
CA ASP A 179 3.65 -33.74 -9.15
C ASP A 179 3.68 -32.52 -10.09
N ALA A 180 4.65 -32.50 -11.00
CA ALA A 180 4.84 -31.39 -11.94
C ALA A 180 3.57 -31.04 -12.76
N ALA A 181 2.68 -32.00 -13.02
CA ALA A 181 1.46 -31.78 -13.79
C ALA A 181 0.40 -30.94 -13.05
N SER A 182 0.36 -31.02 -11.71
CA SER A 182 -0.59 -30.26 -10.89
C SER A 182 0.05 -29.18 -10.02
N LEU A 183 1.38 -29.02 -10.09
CA LEU A 183 2.14 -28.04 -9.32
C LEU A 183 1.71 -26.61 -9.63
N LYS A 184 1.39 -25.86 -8.58
CA LYS A 184 1.00 -24.44 -8.63
C LYS A 184 1.78 -23.65 -7.60
N HIS A 185 2.19 -22.45 -7.98
CA HIS A 185 2.71 -21.47 -7.04
C HIS A 185 1.57 -20.96 -6.15
N LEU A 186 1.82 -20.90 -4.85
CA LEU A 186 0.84 -20.42 -3.87
C LEU A 186 1.20 -19.01 -3.38
N ALA A 187 2.29 -18.89 -2.65
CA ALA A 187 2.77 -17.64 -2.07
C ALA A 187 4.25 -17.73 -1.73
N ARG A 188 5.05 -16.71 -2.11
CA ARG A 188 6.52 -16.69 -1.89
C ARG A 188 7.18 -18.02 -2.33
N ASP A 189 7.72 -18.81 -1.40
CA ASP A 189 8.42 -20.06 -1.67
C ASP A 189 7.50 -21.30 -1.50
N TYR A 190 6.20 -21.08 -1.22
CA TYR A 190 5.20 -22.15 -1.09
C TYR A 190 4.55 -22.53 -2.41
N TYR A 191 4.36 -23.83 -2.60
CA TYR A 191 3.75 -24.44 -3.76
C TYR A 191 2.80 -25.55 -3.33
N THR A 192 1.80 -25.84 -4.16
CA THR A 192 0.84 -26.92 -3.92
C THR A 192 0.74 -27.79 -5.14
N ASP A 193 0.51 -29.08 -4.95
CA ASP A 193 0.12 -30.01 -6.01
C ASP A 193 -0.98 -30.96 -5.49
N LYS A 194 -1.34 -31.98 -6.26
CA LYS A 194 -2.37 -32.96 -5.87
C LYS A 194 -2.00 -33.80 -4.62
N ASN A 195 -0.73 -33.84 -4.24
CA ASN A 195 -0.21 -34.64 -3.14
C ASN A 195 -0.02 -33.81 -1.85
N GLY A 196 0.02 -32.48 -1.93
CA GLY A 196 0.14 -31.65 -0.73
C GLY A 196 0.64 -30.21 -0.92
N LEU A 197 1.04 -29.62 0.20
CA LEU A 197 1.70 -28.33 0.33
C LEU A 197 3.21 -28.53 0.50
N TYR A 198 4.00 -27.69 -0.16
CA TYR A 198 5.45 -27.77 -0.20
C TYR A 198 6.08 -26.39 -0.04
N LEU A 199 7.25 -26.36 0.60
CA LEU A 199 8.14 -25.20 0.66
C LEU A 199 9.39 -25.50 -0.18
N LEU A 200 9.67 -24.66 -1.18
CA LEU A 200 10.81 -24.82 -2.09
C LEU A 200 11.89 -23.81 -1.72
N ASN A 201 12.87 -24.24 -0.91
CA ASN A 201 13.94 -23.36 -0.43
C ASN A 201 15.26 -24.13 -0.21
N LYS A 202 16.33 -23.41 0.17
CA LYS A 202 17.57 -24.00 0.66
C LYS A 202 17.41 -24.46 2.10
N HIS A 203 17.81 -25.69 2.35
CA HIS A 203 17.87 -26.29 3.67
C HIS A 203 19.26 -26.88 3.90
N TYR A 204 19.82 -26.67 5.08
CA TYR A 204 21.07 -27.32 5.47
C TYR A 204 20.79 -28.79 5.77
N ARG A 205 21.47 -29.70 5.06
CA ARG A 205 21.42 -31.14 5.35
C ARG A 205 22.64 -31.55 6.17
N PRO A 206 22.47 -31.86 7.48
CA PRO A 206 23.59 -32.28 8.32
C PRO A 206 24.34 -33.49 7.76
N SER A 207 23.63 -34.44 7.14
CA SER A 207 24.24 -35.65 6.57
C SER A 207 25.14 -35.39 5.35
N LEU A 208 25.03 -34.22 4.71
CA LEU A 208 25.82 -33.83 3.55
C LEU A 208 26.74 -32.64 3.84
N GLU A 209 26.68 -32.09 5.06
CA GLU A 209 27.35 -30.87 5.50
C GLU A 209 27.23 -29.67 4.53
N LYS A 210 26.10 -29.57 3.82
CA LYS A 210 25.87 -28.51 2.82
C LYS A 210 24.40 -28.11 2.74
N GLU A 211 24.16 -26.91 2.21
CA GLU A 211 22.82 -26.48 1.80
C GLU A 211 22.42 -27.14 0.48
N THR A 212 21.20 -27.68 0.45
CA THR A 212 20.57 -28.19 -0.77
C THR A 212 19.26 -27.46 -1.01
N PHE A 213 18.99 -27.11 -2.27
CA PHE A 213 17.69 -26.59 -2.67
C PHE A 213 16.75 -27.79 -2.87
N GLU A 214 15.67 -27.84 -2.10
CA GLU A 214 14.79 -29.01 -2.01
C GLU A 214 13.32 -28.60 -1.89
N ALA A 215 12.45 -29.58 -2.08
CA ALA A 215 11.02 -29.44 -1.84
C ALA A 215 10.69 -30.11 -0.50
N LEU A 216 10.51 -29.31 0.53
CA LEU A 216 10.07 -29.79 1.84
C LEU A 216 8.55 -29.96 1.82
N LYS A 217 8.07 -31.19 1.97
CA LYS A 217 6.63 -31.45 2.12
C LYS A 217 6.17 -30.95 3.49
N VAL A 218 5.21 -30.04 3.48
CA VAL A 218 4.66 -29.36 4.67
C VAL A 218 3.43 -30.08 5.20
N GLU A 219 2.52 -30.47 4.29
CA GLU A 219 1.27 -31.13 4.64
C GLU A 219 0.76 -31.97 3.45
N ASP A 220 0.03 -33.06 3.72
CA ASP A 220 -0.66 -33.85 2.71
C ASP A 220 -1.92 -33.12 2.18
N SER A 221 -2.32 -33.43 0.94
CA SER A 221 -3.58 -32.91 0.40
C SER A 221 -4.78 -33.67 0.98
N GLU A 222 -5.79 -32.95 1.47
CA GLU A 222 -7.09 -33.50 1.85
C GLU A 222 -8.12 -33.42 0.70
N GLY A 223 -7.64 -33.48 -0.54
CA GLY A 223 -8.48 -33.32 -1.74
C GLY A 223 -8.75 -31.87 -2.14
N MET A 224 -8.12 -30.90 -1.46
CA MET A 224 -8.14 -29.49 -1.87
C MET A 224 -7.04 -29.19 -2.91
N ALA A 225 -7.40 -28.52 -3.99
CA ALA A 225 -6.51 -28.19 -5.11
C ALA A 225 -5.83 -26.80 -5.00
N GLY A 226 -5.73 -26.25 -3.78
CA GLY A 226 -5.13 -24.95 -3.49
C GLY A 226 -5.52 -24.41 -2.10
N ALA A 227 -4.94 -23.27 -1.72
CA ALA A 227 -5.34 -22.56 -0.51
C ALA A 227 -6.73 -21.91 -0.66
N SER A 228 -7.49 -21.88 0.42
CA SER A 228 -8.80 -21.22 0.48
C SER A 228 -8.68 -19.69 0.57
N LEU A 229 -7.57 -19.19 1.11
CA LEU A 229 -7.26 -17.76 1.20
C LEU A 229 -5.75 -17.53 1.10
N VAL A 230 -5.35 -16.51 0.33
CA VAL A 230 -3.97 -16.02 0.24
C VAL A 230 -3.98 -14.50 0.49
N SER A 231 -3.43 -14.09 1.63
CA SER A 231 -3.10 -12.69 1.94
C SER A 231 -1.65 -12.40 1.54
N ALA A 232 -1.23 -11.13 1.61
CA ALA A 232 0.17 -10.74 1.46
C ALA A 232 1.07 -11.34 2.57
N ASN A 233 0.47 -11.74 3.69
CA ASN A 233 1.23 -12.16 4.87
C ASN A 233 0.99 -13.61 5.28
N TYR A 234 -0.19 -14.18 5.05
CA TYR A 234 -0.52 -15.54 5.46
C TYR A 234 -1.39 -16.24 4.41
N PHE A 235 -1.52 -17.55 4.50
CA PHE A 235 -2.47 -18.32 3.71
C PHE A 235 -3.09 -19.45 4.54
N ILE A 236 -4.22 -19.98 4.08
CA ILE A 236 -4.90 -21.12 4.70
C ILE A 236 -4.84 -22.30 3.74
N TYR A 237 -4.28 -23.41 4.19
CA TYR A 237 -4.28 -24.68 3.46
C TYR A 237 -4.94 -25.76 4.31
N ASN A 238 -5.87 -26.52 3.73
CA ASN A 238 -6.84 -27.33 4.46
C ASN A 238 -7.57 -26.47 5.53
N SER A 239 -7.32 -26.73 6.81
CA SER A 239 -7.83 -25.93 7.95
C SER A 239 -6.71 -25.28 8.77
N HIS A 240 -5.48 -25.24 8.23
CA HIS A 240 -4.30 -24.72 8.92
C HIS A 240 -3.87 -23.38 8.35
N VAL A 241 -3.45 -22.50 9.26
CA VAL A 241 -3.02 -21.15 8.95
C VAL A 241 -1.49 -21.12 8.90
N TYR A 242 -0.92 -20.58 7.82
CA TYR A 242 0.51 -20.48 7.63
C TYR A 242 0.94 -19.03 7.44
N GLY A 243 1.96 -18.61 8.19
CA GLY A 243 2.68 -17.37 7.92
C GLY A 243 3.56 -17.51 6.67
N ILE A 244 3.59 -16.49 5.82
CA ILE A 244 4.45 -16.45 4.63
C ILE A 244 5.87 -16.05 5.07
N SER A 245 6.69 -17.06 5.33
CA SER A 245 8.11 -16.97 5.71
C SER A 245 9.02 -17.74 4.74
N ASP A 246 10.34 -17.65 4.91
CA ASP A 246 11.30 -18.51 4.20
C ASP A 246 11.39 -19.93 4.81
N GLN A 247 10.83 -20.12 6.00
CA GLN A 247 10.69 -21.40 6.69
C GLN A 247 9.23 -21.80 6.84
N VAL A 248 8.97 -23.06 7.18
CA VAL A 248 7.62 -23.53 7.51
C VAL A 248 7.16 -22.85 8.79
N ASN A 249 6.09 -22.08 8.70
CA ASN A 249 5.55 -21.33 9.83
C ASN A 249 4.05 -21.57 9.96
N ARG A 250 3.68 -22.68 10.60
CA ARG A 250 2.30 -23.01 10.90
C ARG A 250 1.88 -22.30 12.19
N LEU A 251 0.86 -21.47 12.07
CA LEU A 251 0.31 -20.67 13.17
C LEU A 251 -0.79 -21.47 13.87
N THR A 252 -0.76 -21.50 15.20
CA THR A 252 -1.83 -22.10 16.01
C THR A 252 -3.00 -21.12 16.04
N LEU A 253 -3.76 -21.07 14.96
CA LEU A 253 -4.93 -20.22 14.80
C LEU A 253 -6.08 -21.02 14.18
N ASN A 254 -7.29 -20.75 14.63
CA ASN A 254 -8.50 -21.25 14.00
C ASN A 254 -8.78 -20.48 12.70
N ALA A 255 -8.67 -21.18 11.56
CA ALA A 255 -8.88 -20.64 10.22
C ALA A 255 -10.28 -19.99 10.03
N ASP A 256 -11.31 -20.48 10.72
CA ASP A 256 -12.69 -20.01 10.57
C ASP A 256 -12.99 -18.74 11.40
N LYS A 257 -12.05 -18.32 12.26
CA LYS A 257 -12.22 -17.19 13.19
C LYS A 257 -11.16 -16.10 13.01
N LEU A 258 -10.43 -16.12 11.90
CA LEU A 258 -9.30 -15.22 11.69
C LEU A 258 -9.72 -13.75 11.61
N ILE A 259 -8.96 -12.92 12.32
CA ILE A 259 -9.03 -11.47 12.33
C ILE A 259 -7.62 -10.94 12.04
N GLU A 260 -7.46 -10.26 10.92
CA GLU A 260 -6.24 -9.53 10.58
C GLU A 260 -6.35 -8.07 11.04
N ILE A 261 -5.30 -7.59 11.71
CA ILE A 261 -5.20 -6.24 12.24
C ILE A 261 -4.00 -5.56 11.61
N LYS A 262 -4.25 -4.51 10.82
CA LYS A 262 -3.20 -3.68 10.23
C LYS A 262 -2.82 -2.55 11.19
N TRP A 263 -1.59 -2.58 11.71
CA TRP A 263 -1.07 -1.54 12.62
C TRP A 263 -0.54 -0.33 11.86
N ASN A 264 0.14 -0.58 10.75
CA ASN A 264 0.67 0.40 9.83
C ASN A 264 0.90 -0.30 8.47
N ASP A 265 1.59 0.34 7.54
CA ASP A 265 1.81 -0.21 6.20
C ASP A 265 2.65 -1.51 6.18
N GLU A 266 3.45 -1.75 7.22
CA GLU A 266 4.46 -2.80 7.31
C GLU A 266 4.25 -3.79 8.47
N THR A 267 3.42 -3.44 9.47
CA THR A 267 3.18 -4.25 10.66
C THR A 267 1.72 -4.72 10.71
N TYR A 268 1.54 -6.04 10.86
CA TYR A 268 0.23 -6.70 10.88
C TYR A 268 0.17 -7.75 11.98
N SER A 269 -0.98 -7.88 12.64
CA SER A 269 -1.28 -8.98 13.55
C SER A 269 -2.40 -9.88 13.01
N LEU A 270 -2.36 -11.15 13.37
CA LEU A 270 -3.37 -12.14 13.06
C LEU A 270 -3.80 -12.83 14.36
N THR A 271 -5.10 -12.92 14.62
CA THR A 271 -5.66 -13.56 15.82
C THR A 271 -6.94 -14.31 15.47
N ASP A 272 -7.26 -15.34 16.24
CA ASP A 272 -8.55 -16.04 16.21
C ASP A 272 -9.41 -15.76 17.47
N GLY A 273 -8.96 -14.79 18.29
CA GLY A 273 -9.53 -14.46 19.60
C GLY A 273 -8.93 -15.26 20.76
N GLU A 274 -8.20 -16.34 20.50
CA GLU A 274 -7.53 -17.15 21.52
C GLU A 274 -6.00 -17.05 21.45
N HIS A 275 -5.46 -17.09 20.24
CA HIS A 275 -4.04 -16.99 19.91
C HIS A 275 -3.81 -15.77 19.03
N SER A 276 -2.57 -15.27 19.01
CA SER A 276 -2.22 -14.09 18.23
C SER A 276 -0.76 -14.07 17.81
N TYR A 277 -0.52 -13.64 16.57
CA TYR A 277 0.80 -13.54 15.96
C TYR A 277 0.98 -12.18 15.29
N GLU A 278 2.20 -11.65 15.25
CA GLU A 278 2.52 -10.40 14.55
C GLU A 278 3.65 -10.62 13.54
N LYS A 279 3.58 -9.88 12.44
CA LYS A 279 4.62 -9.70 11.44
C LYS A 279 5.03 -8.24 11.44
N ASP A 280 6.31 -7.98 11.70
CA ASP A 280 6.89 -6.65 11.82
C ASP A 280 7.99 -6.45 10.79
N GLY A 281 7.73 -5.71 9.70
CA GLY A 281 8.72 -5.14 8.75
C GLY A 281 9.69 -6.12 8.07
N GLY A 282 9.66 -7.38 8.49
CA GLY A 282 10.55 -8.48 8.20
C GLY A 282 9.74 -9.72 7.87
N ASN A 283 10.45 -10.72 7.40
CA ASN A 283 9.88 -11.75 6.55
C ASN A 283 9.00 -12.79 7.28
N ASP A 284 8.92 -12.80 8.62
CA ASP A 284 8.32 -13.91 9.37
C ASP A 284 7.38 -13.46 10.49
N TYR A 285 6.33 -14.26 10.76
CA TYR A 285 5.55 -14.18 11.99
C TYR A 285 6.33 -14.85 13.12
N SER A 286 6.42 -14.20 14.28
CA SER A 286 7.05 -14.77 15.48
C SER A 286 6.08 -14.83 16.64
N GLU A 287 6.20 -15.87 17.46
CA GLU A 287 5.51 -15.95 18.75
C GLU A 287 6.09 -14.89 19.71
N SER A 288 5.21 -14.23 20.46
CA SER A 288 5.39 -12.89 21.00
C SER A 288 6.39 -12.78 22.17
N ASN A 289 7.63 -12.39 21.87
CA ASN A 289 8.67 -12.09 22.89
C ASN A 289 9.31 -10.68 22.80
N ARG A 290 8.73 -9.75 22.02
CA ARG A 290 9.26 -8.37 21.90
C ARG A 290 8.53 -7.37 22.81
N PRO A 291 9.23 -6.35 23.38
CA PRO A 291 8.61 -5.30 24.20
C PRO A 291 7.58 -4.43 23.48
N SER A 292 7.74 -4.20 22.17
CA SER A 292 6.78 -3.47 21.33
C SER A 292 5.48 -4.23 21.07
N LEU A 293 5.38 -5.47 21.59
CA LEU A 293 4.31 -6.45 21.39
C LEU A 293 3.63 -6.87 22.71
N GLU A 294 4.20 -6.46 23.86
CA GLU A 294 3.65 -6.72 25.20
C GLU A 294 2.19 -6.24 25.29
N TRP A 295 1.89 -5.13 24.60
CA TRP A 295 0.58 -4.49 24.54
C TRP A 295 -0.51 -5.32 23.87
N PHE A 296 -0.23 -5.90 22.72
CA PHE A 296 -1.20 -6.68 21.94
C PHE A 296 -1.39 -8.04 22.58
N LYS A 297 -0.29 -8.66 23.05
CA LYS A 297 -0.37 -9.86 23.86
C LYS A 297 -1.24 -9.64 25.11
N THR A 298 -0.97 -8.57 25.87
CA THR A 298 -1.80 -8.17 27.03
C THR A 298 -3.26 -7.95 26.64
N THR A 299 -3.51 -7.40 25.44
CA THR A 299 -4.87 -7.16 24.92
C THR A 299 -5.62 -8.45 24.62
N ILE A 300 -4.98 -9.38 23.91
CA ILE A 300 -5.57 -10.68 23.57
C ILE A 300 -5.71 -11.54 24.81
N GLU A 301 -4.71 -11.59 25.69
CA GLU A 301 -4.78 -12.27 26.99
C GLU A 301 -5.94 -11.74 27.83
N TYR A 302 -6.12 -10.42 27.92
CA TYR A 302 -7.26 -9.82 28.61
C TYR A 302 -8.59 -10.28 28.02
N PHE A 303 -8.78 -10.25 26.70
CA PHE A 303 -10.04 -10.71 26.09
C PHE A 303 -10.26 -12.20 26.28
N LYS A 304 -9.20 -13.02 26.22
CA LYS A 304 -9.25 -14.46 26.50
C LYS A 304 -9.69 -14.72 27.95
N GLU A 305 -9.05 -14.09 28.93
CA GLU A 305 -9.38 -14.21 30.35
C GLU A 305 -10.82 -13.75 30.65
N LYS A 306 -11.32 -12.75 29.93
CA LYS A 306 -12.67 -12.23 30.08
C LYS A 306 -13.71 -12.91 29.19
N HIS A 307 -13.30 -13.88 28.37
CA HIS A 307 -14.16 -14.53 27.38
C HIS A 307 -14.87 -13.54 26.43
N ILE A 308 -14.20 -12.44 26.07
CA ILE A 308 -14.72 -11.42 25.17
C ILE A 308 -14.34 -11.77 23.73
N THR A 309 -15.32 -11.82 22.84
CA THR A 309 -15.07 -12.06 21.41
C THR A 309 -14.82 -10.75 20.67
N ILE A 310 -13.71 -10.69 19.94
CA ILE A 310 -13.42 -9.59 19.02
C ILE A 310 -14.30 -9.76 17.79
N GLU A 311 -15.11 -8.74 17.46
CA GLU A 311 -15.96 -8.76 16.27
C GLU A 311 -15.30 -8.04 15.09
N THR A 312 -14.68 -6.89 15.34
CA THR A 312 -14.07 -6.06 14.30
C THR A 312 -13.00 -5.17 14.92
N VAL A 313 -11.90 -4.96 14.20
CA VAL A 313 -10.91 -3.95 14.55
C VAL A 313 -11.02 -2.80 13.57
N LEU A 314 -11.33 -1.61 14.10
CA LEU A 314 -11.42 -0.40 13.33
C LEU A 314 -10.00 0.09 12.95
N PRO A 315 -9.81 0.65 11.74
CA PRO A 315 -8.49 1.04 11.22
C PRO A 315 -7.70 1.97 12.16
N PHE A 316 -6.38 1.77 12.24
CA PHE A 316 -5.49 2.57 13.09
C PHE A 316 -5.42 4.06 12.69
N ARG A 317 -5.69 4.39 11.41
CA ARG A 317 -5.70 5.77 10.90
C ARG A 317 -6.97 6.54 11.27
N LEU A 318 -7.88 5.95 12.05
CA LEU A 318 -8.94 6.72 12.69
C LEU A 318 -8.33 7.57 13.80
N HIS A 319 -8.29 8.89 13.59
CA HIS A 319 -7.83 9.81 14.61
C HIS A 319 -8.86 9.91 15.74
N LEU A 320 -8.58 9.25 16.87
CA LEU A 320 -9.44 9.19 18.04
C LEU A 320 -8.78 9.91 19.22
N PHE A 321 -9.55 10.78 19.87
CA PHE A 321 -9.08 11.63 20.95
C PHE A 321 -9.87 11.33 22.22
N GLU A 322 -9.19 11.33 23.36
CA GLU A 322 -9.85 11.16 24.64
C GLU A 322 -10.64 12.41 25.03
N ARG A 323 -11.88 12.21 25.48
CA ARG A 323 -12.67 13.22 26.17
C ARG A 323 -13.02 12.72 27.56
N GLY A 324 -12.06 12.77 28.47
CA GLY A 324 -12.17 12.13 29.78
C GLY A 324 -11.54 10.74 29.76
N THR A 325 -11.84 9.93 30.77
CA THR A 325 -11.16 8.65 30.97
C THR A 325 -11.65 7.55 30.05
N ASP A 326 -12.95 7.41 29.81
CA ASP A 326 -13.60 6.26 29.15
C ASP A 326 -14.37 6.65 27.87
N SER A 327 -14.12 7.86 27.37
CA SER A 327 -14.87 8.42 26.26
C SER A 327 -13.92 8.85 25.14
N LEU A 328 -14.25 8.45 23.93
CA LEU A 328 -13.49 8.79 22.73
C LEU A 328 -14.29 9.68 21.81
N TYR A 329 -13.56 10.52 21.11
CA TYR A 329 -14.06 11.52 20.21
C TYR A 329 -13.28 11.43 18.91
N MET A 330 -13.98 11.32 17.78
CA MET A 330 -13.36 11.40 16.46
C MET A 330 -13.53 12.83 15.90
N PRO A 331 -12.55 13.74 16.06
CA PRO A 331 -12.54 15.03 15.38
C PRO A 331 -12.23 14.78 13.93
N LEU A 332 -13.27 14.56 13.14
CA LEU A 332 -13.17 14.73 11.71
C LEU A 332 -12.91 16.22 11.47
N SER A 333 -11.65 16.60 11.24
CA SER A 333 -11.11 17.92 11.60
C SER A 333 -11.73 19.10 10.82
N ASN A 334 -11.57 20.32 11.37
CA ASN A 334 -11.81 21.63 10.71
C ASN A 334 -10.53 22.44 10.54
N GLY A 335 -9.36 21.79 10.50
CA GLY A 335 -8.05 22.43 10.44
C GLY A 335 -7.73 23.47 11.53
N ASN A 336 -8.55 23.60 12.58
CA ASN A 336 -8.30 24.45 13.74
C ASN A 336 -7.90 23.66 15.00
N PHE A 337 -7.87 22.33 14.92
CA PHE A 337 -7.17 21.56 15.94
C PHE A 337 -5.67 21.73 15.69
N LYS A 338 -5.01 22.50 16.56
CA LYS A 338 -3.59 22.28 16.79
C LYS A 338 -3.48 20.81 17.20
N TYR A 339 -2.92 19.99 16.33
CA TYR A 339 -2.50 18.63 16.66
C TYR A 339 -1.55 18.75 17.85
N ASP A 340 -2.08 18.63 19.05
CA ASP A 340 -1.28 18.43 20.22
C ASP A 340 -0.93 16.95 20.24
N TYR A 341 0.13 16.60 19.50
CA TYR A 341 0.66 15.23 19.44
C TYR A 341 0.98 14.66 20.83
N SER A 342 1.08 15.50 21.87
CA SER A 342 1.25 15.04 23.25
C SER A 342 -0.03 14.49 23.89
N LYS A 343 -1.21 14.82 23.35
CA LYS A 343 -2.53 14.28 23.72
C LYS A 343 -3.13 13.36 22.65
N ASP A 344 -2.57 13.39 21.44
CA ASP A 344 -2.85 12.39 20.42
C ASP A 344 -2.32 11.04 20.93
N LYS A 345 -3.27 10.16 21.24
CA LYS A 345 -3.01 8.77 21.56
C LYS A 345 -3.64 7.95 20.43
N SER A 346 -3.22 8.23 19.20
CA SER A 346 -3.57 7.43 18.03
C SER A 346 -3.52 5.93 18.37
N GLY A 347 -4.60 5.23 18.04
CA GLY A 347 -4.83 3.84 18.41
C GLY A 347 -6.10 3.35 17.72
N PHE A 348 -6.18 2.05 17.50
CA PHE A 348 -7.33 1.38 16.91
C PHE A 348 -8.38 1.12 17.99
N LEU A 349 -9.63 0.95 17.53
CA LEU A 349 -10.74 0.54 18.36
C LEU A 349 -11.11 -0.89 18.04
N ILE A 350 -11.28 -1.68 19.08
CA ILE A 350 -11.73 -3.07 18.99
C ILE A 350 -13.21 -3.08 19.34
N LYS A 351 -14.06 -3.42 18.38
CA LYS A 351 -15.49 -3.69 18.61
C LYS A 351 -15.64 -5.14 19.07
N THR A 352 -16.40 -5.30 20.13
CA THR A 352 -16.76 -6.59 20.76
C THR A 352 -18.26 -6.61 21.03
N SER A 353 -18.83 -7.74 21.44
CA SER A 353 -20.22 -7.84 21.86
C SER A 353 -20.59 -6.83 22.97
N ASP A 354 -19.62 -6.49 23.82
CA ASP A 354 -19.85 -5.74 25.06
C ASP A 354 -19.54 -4.25 24.92
N GLY A 355 -19.17 -3.80 23.71
CA GLY A 355 -18.85 -2.42 23.39
C GLY A 355 -17.51 -2.26 22.70
N TYR A 356 -16.92 -1.07 22.86
CA TYR A 356 -15.62 -0.73 22.28
C TYR A 356 -14.51 -0.83 23.33
N TYR A 357 -13.36 -1.34 22.91
CA TYR A 357 -12.16 -1.39 23.72
C TYR A 357 -11.01 -0.72 22.99
N ARG A 358 -10.16 -0.06 23.76
CA ARG A 358 -8.97 0.59 23.27
C ARG A 358 -7.75 0.10 24.05
N PRO A 359 -6.76 -0.48 23.38
CA PRO A 359 -5.46 -0.71 23.98
C PRO A 359 -4.65 0.59 23.93
N TYR A 360 -4.28 1.09 25.11
CA TYR A 360 -3.76 2.45 25.30
C TYR A 360 -2.29 2.51 25.74
N ASP A 361 -1.76 1.42 26.29
CA ASP A 361 -0.44 1.36 26.89
C ASP A 361 0.10 -0.08 26.80
N PRO A 362 1.39 -0.27 26.43
CA PRO A 362 1.94 -1.60 26.30
C PRO A 362 1.95 -2.52 27.51
N ARG A 363 1.73 -1.97 28.69
CA ARG A 363 1.75 -2.74 29.93
C ARG A 363 0.42 -2.71 30.66
N LYS A 364 -0.65 -2.28 30.01
CA LYS A 364 -1.96 -2.15 30.64
C LYS A 364 -3.02 -2.87 29.84
N ILE A 365 -4.00 -3.39 30.58
CA ILE A 365 -5.19 -3.99 30.02
C ILE A 365 -5.93 -3.01 29.09
N PRO A 366 -6.59 -3.51 28.02
CA PRO A 366 -7.48 -2.72 27.20
C PRO A 366 -8.51 -1.99 28.04
N GLN A 367 -8.72 -0.72 27.70
CA GLN A 367 -9.71 0.10 28.36
C GLN A 367 -11.05 -0.02 27.62
N LYS A 368 -12.11 -0.34 28.35
CA LYS A 368 -13.47 -0.25 27.84
C LYS A 368 -13.85 1.22 27.62
N ILE A 369 -14.43 1.51 26.47
CA ILE A 369 -14.92 2.83 26.09
C ILE A 369 -16.44 2.83 26.27
N GLU A 370 -16.89 3.58 27.26
CA GLU A 370 -18.31 3.71 27.61
C GLU A 370 -19.05 4.58 26.59
N GLN A 371 -18.37 5.61 26.06
CA GLN A 371 -18.96 6.51 25.07
C GLN A 371 -18.00 6.79 23.92
N LEU A 372 -18.36 6.33 22.72
CA LEU A 372 -17.70 6.73 21.49
C LEU A 372 -18.57 7.77 20.78
N THR A 373 -18.01 8.95 20.55
CA THR A 373 -18.69 10.06 19.88
C THR A 373 -17.95 10.50 18.64
N ILE A 374 -18.72 11.06 17.71
CA ILE A 374 -18.23 11.61 16.46
C ILE A 374 -18.82 13.00 16.28
N PHE A 375 -18.00 13.95 15.81
CA PHE A 375 -18.50 15.27 15.46
C PHE A 375 -19.25 15.22 14.13
N ASN A 376 -20.55 15.44 14.16
CA ASN A 376 -21.33 15.57 12.94
C ASN A 376 -21.18 16.99 12.38
N ARG A 377 -20.54 17.09 11.20
CA ARG A 377 -20.22 18.36 10.55
C ARG A 377 -21.45 19.13 10.08
N LEU A 378 -22.55 18.42 9.79
CA LEU A 378 -23.80 19.03 9.34
C LEU A 378 -24.58 19.61 10.53
N THR A 379 -24.69 18.87 11.63
CA THR A 379 -25.46 19.31 12.82
C THR A 379 -24.64 20.16 13.79
N LYS A 380 -23.31 20.19 13.63
CA LYS A 380 -22.33 20.86 14.52
C LYS A 380 -22.40 20.35 15.96
N LYS A 381 -22.78 19.09 16.16
CA LYS A 381 -22.91 18.46 17.48
C LYS A 381 -22.14 17.15 17.50
N ASP A 382 -21.69 16.79 18.69
CA ASP A 382 -21.20 15.44 18.97
C ASP A 382 -22.39 14.49 19.06
N GLU A 383 -22.32 13.38 18.35
CA GLU A 383 -23.32 12.32 18.37
C GLU A 383 -22.69 10.97 18.71
N PRO A 384 -23.44 10.01 19.27
CA PRO A 384 -22.95 8.65 19.46
C PRO A 384 -22.49 8.05 18.13
N PHE A 385 -21.33 7.39 18.13
CA PHE A 385 -20.82 6.69 16.97
C PHE A 385 -21.63 5.42 16.72
N ASP A 386 -22.09 5.24 15.49
CA ASP A 386 -22.79 4.04 15.03
C ASP A 386 -21.96 3.35 13.95
N ILE A 387 -21.42 2.17 14.28
CA ILE A 387 -20.62 1.38 13.33
C ILE A 387 -21.40 0.95 12.08
N ALA A 388 -22.73 0.83 12.15
CA ALA A 388 -23.54 0.49 10.99
C ALA A 388 -23.51 1.60 9.92
N LYS A 389 -23.21 2.84 10.32
CA LYS A 389 -23.06 4.00 9.42
C LYS A 389 -21.65 4.17 8.88
N PHE A 390 -20.68 3.44 9.42
CA PHE A 390 -19.27 3.56 9.08
C PHE A 390 -18.87 2.63 7.92
N LYS A 391 -18.14 3.17 6.94
CA LYS A 391 -17.49 2.39 5.89
C LYS A 391 -16.07 2.92 5.66
N ASN A 392 -15.16 2.02 5.31
CA ASN A 392 -13.76 2.36 5.02
C ASN A 392 -13.32 1.76 3.67
N PRO A 393 -13.77 2.30 2.52
CA PRO A 393 -13.47 1.73 1.20
C PRO A 393 -11.98 1.76 0.81
N ALA A 394 -11.17 2.61 1.45
CA ALA A 394 -9.72 2.64 1.31
C ALA A 394 -9.11 3.20 2.59
N GLU A 395 -7.83 2.92 2.85
CA GLU A 395 -7.16 3.18 4.14
C GLU A 395 -7.31 4.61 4.71
N THR A 396 -7.36 5.63 3.86
CA THR A 396 -7.54 7.03 4.30
C THR A 396 -8.90 7.62 3.96
N VAL A 397 -9.84 6.78 3.50
CA VAL A 397 -11.17 7.20 3.04
C VAL A 397 -12.23 6.62 3.95
N ILE A 398 -12.82 7.49 4.76
CA ILE A 398 -13.87 7.14 5.71
C ILE A 398 -15.19 7.67 5.17
N ILE A 399 -16.24 6.86 5.24
CA ILE A 399 -17.62 7.29 5.05
C ILE A 399 -18.36 7.09 6.37
N TYR A 400 -19.01 8.13 6.86
CA TYR A 400 -19.88 8.03 8.03
C TYR A 400 -21.15 8.83 7.81
N ASP A 401 -22.32 8.20 7.95
CA ASP A 401 -23.63 8.86 7.80
C ASP A 401 -23.74 9.68 6.50
N ASN A 402 -23.33 9.08 5.37
CA ASN A 402 -23.25 9.72 4.05
C ASN A 402 -22.36 10.98 3.98
N GLN A 403 -21.39 11.11 4.87
CA GLN A 403 -20.32 12.12 4.80
C GLN A 403 -19.01 11.44 4.45
N LEU A 404 -18.25 12.04 3.54
CA LEU A 404 -16.96 11.53 3.09
C LEU A 404 -15.83 12.27 3.80
N TYR A 405 -14.86 11.52 4.28
CA TYR A 405 -13.65 12.06 4.88
C TYR A 405 -12.43 11.44 4.22
N ILE A 406 -11.47 12.28 3.85
CA ILE A 406 -10.20 11.85 3.25
C ILE A 406 -9.08 12.37 4.15
N ASN A 407 -8.22 11.46 4.63
CA ASN A 407 -7.19 11.76 5.62
C ASN A 407 -7.75 12.45 6.89
N GLY A 408 -8.96 12.07 7.31
CA GLY A 408 -9.64 12.64 8.48
C GLY A 408 -10.30 14.01 8.26
N TYR A 409 -10.26 14.57 7.05
CA TYR A 409 -10.87 15.86 6.73
C TYR A 409 -12.20 15.68 6.00
N HIS A 410 -13.22 16.44 6.39
CA HIS A 410 -14.53 16.40 5.75
C HIS A 410 -14.45 16.92 4.32
N PHE A 411 -15.04 16.17 3.39
CA PHE A 411 -15.08 16.52 2.00
C PHE A 411 -16.50 16.91 1.56
N ASN A 412 -16.70 18.21 1.38
CA ASN A 412 -18.01 18.83 1.14
C ASN A 412 -18.40 19.00 -0.35
N LYS A 413 -17.72 18.35 -1.31
CA LYS A 413 -17.97 18.60 -2.75
C LYS A 413 -18.64 17.40 -3.45
N ALA A 414 -19.31 17.69 -4.58
CA ALA A 414 -20.05 16.80 -5.48
C ALA A 414 -19.31 15.50 -5.85
N ILE A 415 -19.34 14.55 -4.93
CA ILE A 415 -18.99 13.14 -5.09
C ILE A 415 -20.25 12.37 -4.72
N ASP A 416 -20.66 11.47 -5.59
CA ASP A 416 -21.77 10.56 -5.29
C ASP A 416 -21.26 9.42 -4.41
N ILE A 417 -21.39 9.61 -3.09
CA ILE A 417 -20.95 8.65 -2.07
C ILE A 417 -21.64 7.29 -2.24
N GLY A 418 -22.89 7.27 -2.72
CA GLY A 418 -23.63 6.03 -2.97
C GLY A 418 -23.03 5.19 -4.10
N ASN A 419 -22.36 5.85 -5.06
CA ASN A 419 -21.72 5.20 -6.21
C ASN A 419 -20.20 5.07 -6.07
N LEU A 420 -19.62 5.51 -4.95
CA LEU A 420 -18.18 5.47 -4.70
C LEU A 420 -17.69 4.03 -4.59
N ARG A 421 -16.74 3.66 -5.45
CA ARG A 421 -16.21 2.29 -5.56
C ARG A 421 -14.73 2.28 -5.98
N PRO A 422 -13.98 1.23 -5.66
CA PRO A 422 -12.61 1.04 -6.16
C PRO A 422 -12.58 0.77 -7.68
N ILE A 423 -11.46 1.13 -8.32
CA ILE A 423 -11.17 0.75 -9.71
C ILE A 423 -10.27 -0.49 -9.70
N GLY A 424 -10.85 -1.67 -9.94
CA GLY A 424 -10.10 -2.93 -9.92
C GLY A 424 -9.36 -3.15 -8.60
N LYS A 425 -8.14 -3.69 -8.65
CA LYS A 425 -7.25 -3.86 -7.49
C LYS A 425 -6.33 -2.65 -7.24
N THR A 426 -6.71 -1.46 -7.72
CA THR A 426 -5.88 -0.27 -7.59
C THR A 426 -6.17 0.52 -6.32
N GLY A 427 -5.27 1.44 -5.96
CA GLY A 427 -5.48 2.40 -4.88
C GLY A 427 -6.45 3.54 -5.23
N PHE A 428 -7.09 3.54 -6.41
CA PHE A 428 -7.98 4.61 -6.85
C PHE A 428 -9.46 4.29 -6.60
N LEU A 429 -10.23 5.32 -6.28
CA LEU A 429 -11.69 5.25 -6.16
C LEU A 429 -12.36 6.14 -7.22
N THR A 430 -13.59 5.82 -7.57
CA THR A 430 -14.43 6.65 -8.45
C THR A 430 -15.90 6.54 -8.07
N ASP A 431 -16.65 7.62 -8.27
CA ASP A 431 -18.11 7.63 -8.25
C ASP A 431 -18.71 7.54 -9.66
N GLY A 432 -17.86 7.38 -10.69
CA GLY A 432 -18.22 7.42 -12.11
C GLY A 432 -18.07 8.80 -12.77
N LYS A 433 -17.80 9.87 -12.02
CA LYS A 433 -17.59 11.24 -12.52
C LYS A 433 -16.22 11.80 -12.18
N VAL A 434 -15.66 11.40 -11.04
CA VAL A 434 -14.34 11.82 -10.59
C VAL A 434 -13.44 10.64 -10.30
N LEU A 435 -12.13 10.86 -10.40
CA LEU A 435 -11.12 9.93 -9.93
C LEU A 435 -10.54 10.44 -8.61
N ILE A 436 -10.46 9.58 -7.61
CA ILE A 436 -9.98 9.92 -6.26
C ILE A 436 -8.75 9.05 -5.98
N CYS A 437 -7.64 9.71 -5.64
CA CYS A 437 -6.41 9.05 -5.23
C CYS A 437 -6.06 9.37 -3.77
N PRO A 438 -6.40 8.50 -2.80
CA PRO A 438 -6.15 8.72 -1.38
C PRO A 438 -4.67 8.88 -1.00
N PHE A 439 -3.75 8.48 -1.88
CA PHE A 439 -2.29 8.57 -1.70
C PHE A 439 -1.75 9.83 -2.43
N GLY A 440 -1.56 10.91 -1.69
CA GLY A 440 -0.97 12.14 -2.21
C GLY A 440 -0.57 13.10 -1.10
N GLU A 441 0.44 13.94 -1.36
CA GLU A 441 0.79 15.04 -0.45
C GLU A 441 -0.46 15.87 -0.16
N ALA A 442 -0.75 16.08 1.12
CA ALA A 442 -1.81 16.98 1.55
C ALA A 442 -1.50 18.38 1.02
N SER A 443 -2.15 18.77 -0.07
CA SER A 443 -1.99 20.10 -0.65
C SER A 443 -2.99 21.08 -0.07
N SER A 444 -2.50 22.30 0.20
CA SER A 444 -3.18 23.56 0.54
C SER A 444 -4.54 23.48 1.25
N TYR A 445 -4.58 24.11 2.42
CA TYR A 445 -5.82 24.42 3.13
C TYR A 445 -6.41 25.75 2.62
N GLY A 446 -7.73 25.85 2.56
CA GLY A 446 -8.46 27.09 2.35
C GLY A 446 -9.53 27.25 3.43
N VAL A 447 -9.88 28.48 3.80
CA VAL A 447 -10.98 28.73 4.74
C VAL A 447 -12.25 29.05 3.95
N TYR A 448 -13.31 28.25 4.10
CA TYR A 448 -14.62 28.44 3.48
C TYR A 448 -15.69 28.45 4.57
N ASP A 449 -16.50 29.53 4.64
CA ASP A 449 -17.50 29.73 5.71
C ASP A 449 -16.95 29.58 7.14
N GLY A 450 -15.68 29.99 7.36
CA GLY A 450 -15.00 29.86 8.64
C GLY A 450 -14.43 28.46 8.94
N GLU A 451 -14.55 27.51 8.01
CA GLU A 451 -13.99 26.16 8.13
C GLU A 451 -12.74 25.98 7.27
N VAL A 452 -11.69 25.38 7.83
CA VAL A 452 -10.54 24.97 7.03
C VAL A 452 -10.92 23.72 6.23
N VAL A 453 -10.97 23.87 4.91
CA VAL A 453 -11.18 22.81 3.93
C VAL A 453 -9.85 22.56 3.23
N HIS A 454 -9.34 21.34 3.31
CA HIS A 454 -8.20 20.93 2.51
C HIS A 454 -8.64 20.72 1.06
N ASP A 455 -7.97 21.38 0.12
CA ASP A 455 -8.14 21.09 -1.30
C ASP A 455 -7.15 20.02 -1.69
N PHE A 456 -7.60 18.77 -1.57
CA PHE A 456 -6.77 17.66 -1.94
C PHE A 456 -6.64 17.60 -3.47
N LYS A 457 -5.39 17.68 -3.95
CA LYS A 457 -5.00 17.25 -5.32
C LYS A 457 -5.37 15.79 -5.61
N SER A 458 -5.83 15.03 -4.62
CA SER A 458 -6.32 13.66 -4.77
C SER A 458 -7.56 13.54 -5.65
N ILE A 459 -8.31 14.62 -5.92
CA ILE A 459 -9.55 14.55 -6.68
C ILE A 459 -9.37 15.17 -8.05
N ILE A 460 -9.49 14.31 -9.06
CA ILE A 460 -9.24 14.64 -10.46
C ILE A 460 -10.58 14.64 -11.19
N ARG A 461 -10.92 15.79 -11.79
CA ARG A 461 -12.19 16.01 -12.49
C ARG A 461 -11.99 16.06 -13.99
N GLY A 462 -13.05 15.76 -14.73
CA GLY A 462 -13.01 15.73 -16.20
C GLY A 462 -12.37 14.48 -16.77
N VAL A 463 -12.18 13.45 -15.93
CA VAL A 463 -11.68 12.13 -16.34
C VAL A 463 -12.82 11.36 -16.98
N ASP A 464 -12.60 10.86 -18.19
CA ASP A 464 -13.48 9.88 -18.81
C ASP A 464 -13.21 8.50 -18.22
N ILE A 465 -13.93 8.17 -17.15
CA ILE A 465 -13.76 6.90 -16.41
C ILE A 465 -13.90 5.69 -17.33
N SER A 466 -14.70 5.79 -18.41
CA SER A 466 -14.91 4.68 -19.35
C SER A 466 -13.68 4.35 -20.20
N LYS A 467 -12.73 5.28 -20.34
CA LYS A 467 -11.48 5.09 -21.09
C LYS A 467 -10.30 4.72 -20.22
N LEU A 468 -10.47 4.70 -18.89
CA LEU A 468 -9.38 4.36 -17.98
C LEU A 468 -8.97 2.89 -18.15
N SER A 469 -7.67 2.71 -18.29
CA SER A 469 -7.00 1.41 -18.30
C SER A 469 -6.04 1.35 -17.12
N ILE A 470 -6.02 0.19 -16.46
CA ILE A 470 -5.10 -0.08 -15.35
C ILE A 470 -3.72 -0.37 -15.93
N ILE A 471 -2.68 0.31 -15.42
CA ILE A 471 -1.29 -0.04 -15.67
C ILE A 471 -0.76 -0.90 -14.51
N SER A 472 -1.04 -0.48 -13.27
CA SER A 472 -0.65 -1.18 -12.04
C SER A 472 -1.56 -0.75 -10.88
N ASN A 473 -1.34 -1.29 -9.69
CA ASN A 473 -2.10 -0.93 -8.49
C ASN A 473 -1.99 0.56 -8.14
N SER A 474 -0.93 1.26 -8.58
CA SER A 474 -0.70 2.68 -8.32
C SER A 474 -0.83 3.60 -9.54
N ARG A 475 -1.18 3.06 -10.72
CA ARG A 475 -1.13 3.79 -12.00
C ARG A 475 -2.28 3.48 -12.94
N LEU A 476 -2.88 4.54 -13.48
CA LEU A 476 -3.91 4.46 -14.53
C LEU A 476 -3.51 5.28 -15.75
N THR A 477 -4.15 5.03 -16.90
CA THR A 477 -4.07 5.88 -18.08
C THR A 477 -5.38 5.88 -18.86
N ASP A 478 -5.70 6.97 -19.54
CA ASP A 478 -6.78 7.04 -20.54
C ASP A 478 -6.24 7.19 -21.98
N GLY A 479 -4.93 6.96 -22.17
CA GLY A 479 -4.21 7.16 -23.43
C GLY A 479 -3.79 8.61 -23.71
N THR A 480 -4.34 9.60 -22.99
CA THR A 480 -3.95 11.01 -23.09
C THR A 480 -3.18 11.47 -21.86
N TYR A 481 -3.56 10.99 -20.68
CA TYR A 481 -2.98 11.27 -19.39
C TYR A 481 -2.49 10.00 -18.71
N LEU A 482 -1.43 10.15 -17.91
CA LEU A 482 -1.02 9.19 -16.90
C LEU A 482 -1.47 9.72 -15.54
N TYR A 483 -2.05 8.82 -14.73
CA TYR A 483 -2.45 9.10 -13.36
C TYR A 483 -1.52 8.33 -12.44
N LEU A 484 -0.57 9.03 -11.82
CA LEU A 484 0.44 8.48 -10.90
C LEU A 484 0.14 9.02 -9.49
N GLY A 485 -0.67 8.28 -8.75
CA GLY A 485 -1.27 8.81 -7.53
C GLY A 485 -2.10 10.08 -7.81
N ALA A 486 -1.86 11.14 -7.03
CA ALA A 486 -2.45 12.47 -7.24
C ALA A 486 -1.82 13.28 -8.41
N THR A 487 -0.78 12.77 -9.07
CA THR A 487 -0.09 13.47 -10.15
C THR A 487 -0.70 13.08 -11.50
N VAL A 488 -1.21 14.08 -12.23
CA VAL A 488 -1.74 13.92 -13.59
C VAL A 488 -0.72 14.43 -14.59
N ILE A 489 -0.26 13.56 -15.49
CA ILE A 489 0.77 13.89 -16.48
C ILE A 489 0.16 13.79 -17.87
N PRO A 490 0.00 14.90 -18.62
CA PRO A 490 -0.38 14.82 -20.02
C PRO A 490 0.76 14.18 -20.81
N ILE A 491 0.50 13.03 -21.45
CA ILE A 491 1.53 12.23 -22.14
C ILE A 491 2.25 13.07 -23.20
N LYS A 492 1.53 13.94 -23.91
CA LYS A 492 2.11 14.83 -24.93
C LYS A 492 3.17 15.79 -24.36
N THR A 493 3.04 16.21 -23.10
CA THR A 493 4.00 17.16 -22.47
C THR A 493 5.34 16.51 -22.17
N LEU A 494 5.37 15.18 -21.99
CA LEU A 494 6.61 14.44 -21.79
C LEU A 494 7.53 14.53 -23.02
N SER A 495 7.04 14.88 -24.21
CA SER A 495 7.88 15.09 -25.40
C SER A 495 8.90 13.96 -25.68
N MET A 496 8.54 12.73 -25.32
CA MET A 496 9.33 11.52 -25.49
C MET A 496 8.42 10.35 -25.88
N LYS A 497 9.01 9.29 -26.44
CA LYS A 497 8.26 8.08 -26.76
C LYS A 497 7.86 7.38 -25.47
N LEU A 498 6.59 7.01 -25.36
CA LEU A 498 6.04 6.25 -24.24
C LEU A 498 5.54 4.90 -24.75
N LYS A 499 5.89 3.82 -24.04
CA LYS A 499 5.27 2.51 -24.20
C LYS A 499 4.73 2.04 -22.86
N ILE A 500 3.51 1.50 -22.87
CA ILE A 500 2.82 1.06 -21.67
C ILE A 500 2.55 -0.44 -21.81
N PHE A 501 2.95 -1.18 -20.80
CA PHE A 501 2.70 -2.60 -20.62
C PHE A 501 2.07 -2.78 -19.24
N PRO A 502 0.75 -3.01 -19.17
CA PRO A 502 0.06 -3.26 -17.91
C PRO A 502 0.67 -4.45 -17.17
N ASP A 503 0.60 -4.43 -15.84
CA ASP A 503 0.93 -5.58 -15.04
C ASP A 503 -0.17 -6.64 -15.19
N ASN A 504 0.20 -7.84 -15.66
CA ASN A 504 -0.75 -8.94 -15.88
C ASN A 504 -0.94 -9.75 -14.59
N GLN A 505 -1.24 -9.08 -13.47
CA GLN A 505 -1.46 -9.72 -12.16
C GLN A 505 -2.87 -10.26 -11.99
#